data_AF-A0A5B9MH24-F1
#
_entry.id   AF-A0A5B9MH24-F1
#
_cell.length_a   1.000
_cell.length_b   1.000
_cell.length_c   1.000
_cell.angle_alpha   90.00
_cell.angle_beta   90.00
_cell.angle_gamma   90.00
#
_symmetry.space_group_name_H-M   'P 1'
#
loop_
_entity.id
_entity.type
_entity.pdbx_description
1 polymer ?
#
loop_
_entity_poly.entity_id
_entity_poly.type
_entity_poly.pdbx_seq_one_letter_code
_entity_poly.pdbx_strand_id
1 'polypeptide(L)'
;MAQSIESSVNEAMAQIRETASEADLLGLISDNSTADGIDKTIQAHPDVDILVNNSELFPGQDWAEAEKRFMAENRSLSLIQRLIEPEEIANLVAFVASPLAAAINGAALRTEGGIVPTIA
;
A
#
# COMPACT_ATOMS: atom_id res chain seq x y z
N MET A 1 -2.70 3.67 24.79
CA MET A 1 -2.37 3.08 23.47
C MET A 1 -3.62 2.87 22.61
N ALA A 2 -4.64 2.11 23.02
CA ALA A 2 -5.84 1.91 22.20
C ALA A 2 -6.55 3.22 21.77
N GLN A 3 -6.72 4.18 22.70
CA GLN A 3 -7.29 5.51 22.40
C GLN A 3 -6.45 6.34 21.41
N SER A 4 -5.12 6.12 21.29
CA SER A 4 -4.29 6.93 20.38
C SER A 4 -4.40 6.44 18.94
N ILE A 5 -4.51 5.13 18.71
CA ILE A 5 -4.63 4.55 17.36
C ILE A 5 -6.00 4.89 16.76
N GLU A 6 -7.06 4.81 17.56
CA GLU A 6 -8.41 5.21 17.15
C GLU A 6 -8.48 6.69 16.74
N SER A 7 -7.81 7.57 17.50
CA SER A 7 -7.68 9.00 17.14
C SER A 7 -6.98 9.17 15.80
N SER A 8 -5.85 8.47 15.58
CA SER A 8 -5.09 8.56 14.34
C SER A 8 -5.91 8.11 13.12
N VAL A 9 -6.68 7.03 13.22
CA VAL A 9 -7.55 6.57 12.12
C VAL A 9 -8.63 7.62 11.81
N ASN A 10 -9.26 8.20 12.84
CA ASN A 10 -10.28 9.21 12.65
C ASN A 10 -9.72 10.51 12.05
N GLU A 11 -8.53 10.94 12.47
CA GLU A 11 -7.83 12.09 11.91
C GLU A 11 -7.47 11.88 10.43
N ALA A 12 -6.93 10.69 10.08
CA ALA A 12 -6.63 10.36 8.69
C ALA A 12 -7.88 10.38 7.80
N MET A 13 -8.99 9.77 8.26
CA MET A 13 -10.25 9.83 7.52
C MET A 13 -10.77 11.27 7.34
N ALA A 14 -10.60 12.13 8.35
CA ALA A 14 -10.99 13.54 8.24
C ALA A 14 -10.18 14.25 7.15
N GLN A 15 -8.86 14.06 7.12
CA GLN A 15 -7.96 14.64 6.10
C GLN A 15 -8.31 14.15 4.68
N ILE A 16 -8.59 12.85 4.51
CA ILE A 16 -8.98 12.31 3.20
C ILE A 16 -10.27 12.98 2.71
N ARG A 17 -11.27 13.18 3.58
CA ARG A 17 -12.52 13.84 3.20
C ARG A 17 -12.35 15.29 2.74
N GLU A 18 -11.29 15.99 3.17
CA GLU A 18 -11.00 17.34 2.70
C GLU A 18 -10.63 17.37 1.20
N THR A 19 -10.01 16.30 0.70
CA THR A 19 -9.56 16.19 -0.69
C THR A 19 -10.46 15.31 -1.55
N ALA A 20 -11.20 14.39 -0.92
CA ALA A 20 -12.11 13.45 -1.56
C ALA A 20 -13.40 13.31 -0.73
N SER A 21 -14.27 14.33 -0.80
CA SER A 21 -15.52 14.38 0.00
C SER A 21 -16.49 13.24 -0.30
N GLU A 22 -16.44 12.69 -1.51
CA GLU A 22 -17.29 11.59 -1.97
C GLU A 22 -16.72 10.20 -1.63
N ALA A 23 -15.53 10.12 -1.01
CA ALA A 23 -14.93 8.84 -0.67
C ALA A 23 -15.74 8.11 0.42
N ASP A 24 -16.09 6.85 0.18
CA ASP A 24 -16.67 5.97 1.19
C ASP A 24 -15.55 5.43 2.09
N LEU A 25 -15.43 5.99 3.29
CA LEU A 25 -14.35 5.68 4.23
C LEU A 25 -14.84 4.82 5.38
N LEU A 26 -14.25 3.64 5.52
CA LEU A 26 -14.44 2.73 6.62
C LEU A 26 -13.17 2.68 7.48
N GLY A 27 -13.30 2.98 8.77
CA GLY A 27 -12.18 2.95 9.70
C GLY A 27 -11.94 1.54 10.25
N LEU A 28 -10.69 1.09 10.25
CA LEU A 28 -10.28 -0.20 10.82
C LEU A 28 -9.07 -0.02 11.74
N ILE A 29 -9.17 -0.54 12.97
CA ILE A 29 -8.05 -0.62 13.90
C ILE A 29 -7.57 -2.07 13.95
N SER A 30 -6.53 -2.39 13.18
CA SER A 30 -5.88 -3.69 13.17
C SER A 30 -4.38 -3.52 12.92
N ASP A 31 -3.58 -4.48 13.41
CA ASP A 31 -2.14 -4.56 13.14
C ASP A 31 -1.86 -5.69 12.16
N ASN A 32 -1.80 -5.36 10.88
CA ASN A 32 -1.56 -6.32 9.80
C ASN A 32 -0.12 -6.88 9.78
N SER A 33 0.73 -6.54 10.74
CA SER A 33 2.01 -7.24 10.98
C SER A 33 1.84 -8.51 11.83
N THR A 34 0.64 -8.75 12.40
CA THR A 34 0.32 -9.90 13.24
C THR A 34 -0.77 -10.78 12.62
N ALA A 35 -0.75 -12.09 12.90
CA ALA A 35 -1.80 -13.00 12.44
C ALA A 35 -3.19 -12.58 12.93
N ASP A 36 -3.32 -12.23 14.21
CA ASP A 36 -4.58 -11.77 14.80
C ASP A 36 -5.11 -10.50 14.13
N GLY A 37 -4.24 -9.57 13.76
CA GLY A 37 -4.64 -8.35 13.05
C GLY A 37 -5.06 -8.61 11.60
N ILE A 38 -4.39 -9.54 10.92
CA ILE A 38 -4.81 -10.01 9.58
C ILE A 38 -6.20 -10.64 9.65
N ASP A 39 -6.44 -11.56 10.60
CA ASP A 39 -7.73 -12.22 10.76
C ASP A 39 -8.84 -11.22 11.04
N LYS A 40 -8.57 -10.23 11.90
CA LYS A 40 -9.50 -9.13 12.20
C LYS A 40 -9.84 -8.31 10.94
N THR A 41 -8.85 -8.00 10.11
CA THR A 41 -9.05 -7.26 8.85
C THR A 41 -9.94 -8.04 7.89
N ILE A 42 -9.65 -9.33 7.68
CA ILE A 42 -10.44 -10.20 6.79
C ILE A 42 -11.88 -10.32 7.30
N GLN A 43 -12.08 -10.47 8.61
CA GLN A 43 -13.41 -10.60 9.19
C GLN A 43 -14.22 -9.30 9.06
N ALA A 44 -13.59 -8.14 9.25
CA ALA A 44 -14.25 -6.85 9.18
C ALA A 44 -14.58 -6.44 7.74
N HIS A 45 -13.70 -6.75 6.79
CA HIS A 45 -13.82 -6.34 5.40
C HIS A 45 -13.43 -7.50 4.45
N PRO A 46 -14.28 -8.52 4.32
CA PRO A 46 -13.99 -9.69 3.47
C PRO A 46 -13.94 -9.35 1.97
N ASP A 47 -14.52 -8.22 1.58
CA ASP A 47 -14.60 -7.75 0.19
C ASP A 47 -13.43 -6.81 -0.20
N VAL A 48 -12.38 -6.69 0.63
CA VAL A 48 -11.20 -5.88 0.28
C VAL A 48 -10.40 -6.57 -0.84
N ASP A 49 -10.42 -5.98 -2.03
CA ASP A 49 -9.66 -6.46 -3.19
C ASP A 49 -8.19 -5.99 -3.18
N ILE A 50 -7.93 -4.78 -2.67
CA ILE A 50 -6.62 -4.13 -2.72
C ILE A 50 -6.28 -3.57 -1.34
N LEU A 51 -5.13 -3.96 -0.80
CA LEU A 51 -4.54 -3.38 0.40
C LEU A 51 -3.33 -2.53 0.02
N VAL A 52 -3.40 -1.22 0.29
CA VAL A 52 -2.27 -0.29 0.21
C VAL A 52 -1.76 -0.05 1.63
N ASN A 53 -0.52 -0.45 1.91
CA ASN A 53 0.11 -0.27 3.22
C ASN A 53 1.40 0.55 3.08
N ASN A 54 1.33 1.83 3.48
CA ASN A 54 2.50 2.69 3.57
C ASN A 54 2.90 2.78 5.04
N SER A 55 4.12 2.32 5.36
CA SER A 55 4.69 2.39 6.71
C SER A 55 5.83 3.39 6.74
N GLU A 56 5.95 4.14 7.84
CA GLU A 56 7.12 4.99 8.07
C GLU A 56 8.38 4.11 8.19
N LEU A 57 9.42 4.41 7.41
CA LEU A 57 10.62 3.58 7.35
C LEU A 57 11.54 3.81 8.56
N PHE A 58 11.76 5.08 8.94
CA PHE A 58 12.63 5.49 10.05
C PHE A 58 12.16 6.82 10.67
N PRO A 59 11.48 6.80 11.83
CA PRO A 59 10.96 8.01 12.47
C PRO A 59 12.06 9.03 12.77
N GLY A 60 11.84 10.29 12.37
CA GLY A 60 12.74 11.42 12.63
C GLY A 60 13.94 11.56 11.68
N GLN A 61 13.99 10.78 10.59
CA GLN A 61 14.94 11.00 9.50
C GLN A 61 14.28 11.73 8.33
N ASP A 62 15.10 12.39 7.50
CA ASP A 62 14.62 12.91 6.22
C ASP A 62 14.13 11.76 5.33
N TRP A 63 13.02 11.97 4.62
CA TRP A 63 12.38 10.91 3.83
C TRP A 63 13.30 10.35 2.75
N ALA A 64 14.05 11.20 2.04
CA ALA A 64 14.92 10.73 0.95
C ALA A 64 16.12 9.93 1.50
N GLU A 65 16.64 10.32 2.66
CA GLU A 65 17.69 9.55 3.35
C GLU A 65 17.16 8.22 3.89
N ALA A 66 15.99 8.24 4.51
CA ALA A 66 15.29 7.07 5.03
C ALA A 66 14.99 6.05 3.92
N GLU A 67 14.45 6.52 2.80
CA GLU A 67 14.17 5.71 1.62
C GLU A 67 15.45 5.06 1.09
N LYS A 68 16.47 5.86 0.79
CA LYS A 68 17.74 5.36 0.25
C LYS A 68 18.37 4.31 1.14
N ARG A 69 18.34 4.54 2.46
CA ARG A 69 18.83 3.59 3.46
C ARG A 69 18.00 2.31 3.45
N PHE A 70 16.68 2.41 3.47
CA PHE A 70 15.79 1.26 3.47
C PHE A 70 16.01 0.38 2.23
N MET A 71 16.15 1.01 1.06
CA MET A 71 16.41 0.30 -0.20
C MET A 71 17.74 -0.46 -0.15
N ALA A 72 18.80 0.18 0.34
CA ALA A 72 20.11 -0.45 0.46
C ALA A 72 20.11 -1.62 1.47
N GLU A 73 19.45 -1.45 2.62
CA GLU A 73 19.46 -2.44 3.71
C GLU A 73 18.49 -3.61 3.48
N ASN A 74 17.32 -3.37 2.86
CA ASN A 74 16.21 -4.33 2.83
C ASN A 74 15.80 -4.76 1.42
N ARG A 75 16.08 -3.98 0.39
CA ARG A 75 15.61 -4.20 -0.99
C ARG A 75 16.74 -4.12 -2.00
N SER A 76 17.90 -4.69 -1.66
CA SER A 76 19.12 -4.64 -2.47
C SER A 76 18.97 -5.21 -3.90
N LEU A 77 17.99 -6.11 -4.12
CA LEU A 77 17.67 -6.66 -5.43
C LEU A 77 16.74 -5.79 -6.29
N SER A 78 16.14 -4.73 -5.74
CA SER A 78 15.33 -3.80 -6.52
C SER A 78 16.14 -3.21 -7.67
N LEU A 79 15.58 -3.17 -8.87
CA LEU A 79 16.26 -2.55 -10.01
C LEU A 79 16.06 -1.03 -10.03
N ILE A 80 14.91 -0.55 -9.56
CA ILE A 80 14.59 0.88 -9.54
C ILE A 80 15.21 1.63 -8.35
N GLN A 81 15.62 0.91 -7.29
CA GLN A 81 16.35 1.46 -6.13
C GLN A 81 15.66 2.65 -5.44
N ARG A 82 14.32 2.67 -5.49
CA ARG A 82 13.44 3.56 -4.73
C ARG A 82 12.15 2.82 -4.36
N LEU A 83 11.38 3.37 -3.44
CA LEU A 83 10.02 2.91 -3.20
C LEU A 83 9.14 3.23 -4.43
N ILE A 84 8.12 2.41 -4.61
CA ILE A 84 7.09 2.62 -5.62
C ILE A 84 6.11 3.65 -5.06
N GLU A 85 5.76 4.64 -5.87
CA GLU A 85 4.74 5.61 -5.52
C GLU A 85 3.34 5.00 -5.72
N PRO A 86 2.33 5.36 -4.90
CA PRO A 86 0.98 4.82 -5.03
C PRO A 86 0.39 4.95 -6.44
N GLU A 87 0.69 6.05 -7.13
CA GLU A 87 0.23 6.33 -8.49
C GLU A 87 0.75 5.29 -9.50
N GLU A 88 1.93 4.72 -9.29
CA GLU A 88 2.49 3.71 -10.19
C GLU A 88 1.72 2.39 -10.12
N ILE A 89 1.23 2.03 -8.92
CA ILE A 89 0.32 0.89 -8.73
C ILE A 89 -1.05 1.22 -9.32
N ALA A 90 -1.59 2.40 -9.01
CA ALA A 90 -2.89 2.85 -9.50
C ALA A 90 -2.94 2.88 -11.04
N ASN A 91 -1.86 3.29 -11.69
CA ASN A 91 -1.75 3.30 -13.15
C ASN A 91 -1.86 1.89 -13.75
N LEU A 92 -1.22 0.87 -13.16
CA LEU A 92 -1.40 -0.51 -13.62
C LEU A 92 -2.85 -0.96 -13.44
N VAL A 93 -3.43 -0.72 -12.26
CA VAL A 93 -4.82 -1.10 -11.94
C VAL A 93 -5.78 -0.44 -12.93
N ALA A 94 -5.64 0.86 -13.16
CA ALA A 94 -6.46 1.60 -14.11
C ALA A 94 -6.32 1.06 -15.55
N PHE A 95 -5.11 0.71 -15.97
CA PHE A 95 -4.87 0.07 -17.27
C PHE A 95 -5.60 -1.27 -17.38
N VAL A 96 -5.43 -2.15 -16.39
CA VAL A 96 -6.01 -3.51 -16.37
C VAL A 96 -7.54 -3.46 -16.30
N ALA A 97 -8.12 -2.49 -15.59
CA ALA A 97 -9.56 -2.28 -15.52
C ALA A 97 -10.15 -1.67 -16.81
N SER A 98 -9.33 -1.16 -17.72
CA SER A 98 -9.78 -0.46 -18.92
C SER A 98 -9.99 -1.40 -20.13
N PRO A 99 -10.74 -0.96 -21.16
CA PRO A 99 -10.85 -1.70 -22.42
C PRO A 99 -9.52 -1.92 -23.15
N LEU A 100 -8.46 -1.16 -22.83
CA LEU A 100 -7.14 -1.33 -23.43
C LEU A 100 -6.50 -2.66 -23.06
N ALA A 101 -6.89 -3.25 -21.92
CA ALA A 101 -6.40 -4.53 -21.43
C ALA A 101 -7.29 -5.72 -21.85
N ALA A 102 -8.17 -5.57 -22.85
CA ALA A 102 -9.16 -6.59 -23.22
C ALA A 102 -8.59 -8.00 -23.52
N ALA A 103 -7.31 -8.10 -23.87
CA ALA A 103 -6.64 -9.39 -24.12
C ALA A 103 -5.93 -9.98 -22.88
N ILE A 104 -5.92 -9.28 -21.75
CA ILE A 104 -5.27 -9.73 -20.52
C ILE A 104 -6.32 -10.40 -19.64
N ASN A 105 -6.18 -11.70 -19.41
CA ASN A 105 -7.04 -12.46 -18.52
C ASN A 105 -6.23 -13.58 -17.84
N GLY A 106 -6.54 -13.88 -16.57
CA GLY A 106 -5.88 -14.94 -15.80
C GLY A 106 -4.39 -14.75 -15.57
N ALA A 107 -3.88 -13.52 -15.70
CA ALA A 107 -2.45 -13.21 -15.60
C ALA A 107 -2.10 -12.58 -14.25
N ALA A 108 -0.93 -12.94 -13.72
CA ALA A 108 -0.31 -12.24 -12.59
C ALA A 108 0.66 -11.17 -13.12
N LEU A 109 0.28 -9.90 -12.99
CA LEU A 109 1.10 -8.77 -13.42
C LEU A 109 1.93 -8.23 -12.25
N ARG A 110 3.22 -7.99 -12.49
CA ARG A 110 4.17 -7.53 -11.47
C ARG A 110 4.44 -6.03 -11.62
N THR A 111 4.15 -5.26 -10.57
CA THR A 111 4.60 -3.86 -10.40
C THR A 111 5.31 -3.76 -9.07
N GLU A 112 6.54 -4.26 -9.01
CA GLU A 112 7.30 -4.41 -7.75
C GLU A 112 8.71 -3.78 -7.79
N GLY A 113 9.10 -3.20 -8.94
CA GLY A 113 10.39 -2.51 -9.08
C GLY A 113 11.58 -3.42 -9.37
N GLY A 114 11.33 -4.69 -9.75
CA GLY A 114 12.35 -5.64 -10.21
C GLY A 114 13.08 -6.38 -9.09
N ILE A 115 12.50 -6.42 -7.89
CA ILE A 115 12.98 -7.11 -6.70
C ILE A 115 13.13 -8.61 -6.92
N VAL A 116 12.22 -9.26 -7.66
CA VAL A 116 12.34 -10.70 -7.91
C VAL A 116 13.16 -10.94 -9.18
N PRO A 117 14.38 -11.50 -9.08
CA PRO A 117 15.27 -11.68 -10.22
C PRO A 117 14.87 -12.91 -11.03
N THR A 118 13.69 -12.86 -11.66
CA THR A 118 13.17 -13.92 -12.52
C THR A 118 12.64 -13.34 -13.81
N ILE A 119 12.67 -14.15 -14.86
CA ILE A 119 11.85 -13.94 -16.04
C ILE A 119 10.55 -14.70 -15.77
N ALA A 120 9.41 -14.01 -15.90
CA ALA A 120 8.07 -14.57 -15.71
C ALA A 120 7.51 -15.06 -17.05
#